data_AF-A0A1Y4TFK1-F1
#
_entry.id   AF-A0A1Y4TFK1-F1
#
_cell.length_a   1.000
_cell.length_b   1.000
_cell.length_c   1.000
_cell.angle_alpha   90.00
_cell.angle_beta   90.00
_cell.angle_gamma   90.00
#
_symmetry.space_group_name_H-M   'P 1'
#
loop_
_entity.id
_entity.type
_entity.pdbx_description
1 polymer ?
#
loop_
_entity_poly.entity_id
_entity_poly.type
_entity_poly.pdbx_seq_one_letter_code
_entity_poly.pdbx_strand_id
1 'polypeptide(L)'
;MSGAVLRLTAAVLLTVGGFCVGEARRQKLTARRRALEAVLELLTRLRQEIAYRRTDLNRLYDVLAAGCSPGGPLEKVFRDAEGFGQMQPPSTLREEEVACFAACFGGLGHADAKQECARLDYYRERFDGFLNQAREEEQRSASLDRRLGLAVGVMLGLLVL
;
A
#
# COMPACT_ATOMS: atom_id res chain seq x y z
N MET A 1 36.72 1.31 32.82
CA MET A 1 35.96 1.73 31.63
C MET A 1 35.12 2.93 32.03
N SER A 2 35.45 4.11 31.53
CA SER A 2 34.90 5.40 31.99
C SER A 2 33.41 5.53 31.66
N GLY A 3 32.60 6.08 32.59
CA GLY A 3 31.15 6.20 32.43
C GLY A 3 30.68 6.98 31.19
N ALA A 4 31.54 7.79 30.58
CA ALA A 4 31.29 8.47 29.30
C ALA A 4 31.16 7.49 28.12
N VAL A 5 31.96 6.42 28.09
CA VAL A 5 31.92 5.41 27.01
C VAL A 5 30.59 4.65 27.05
N LEU A 6 30.10 4.31 28.25
CA LEU A 6 28.83 3.60 28.43
C LEU A 6 27.62 4.45 28.02
N ARG A 7 27.69 5.76 28.25
CA ARG A 7 26.64 6.71 27.86
C ARG A 7 26.59 6.92 26.35
N LEU A 8 27.76 7.02 25.70
CA LEU A 8 27.85 7.13 24.24
C LEU A 8 27.37 5.84 23.55
N THR A 9 27.77 4.67 24.03
CA THR A 9 27.27 3.41 23.45
C THR A 9 25.77 3.24 23.65
N ALA A 10 25.23 3.57 24.83
CA ALA A 10 23.79 3.54 25.06
C ALA A 10 23.02 4.53 24.18
N ALA A 11 23.56 5.76 23.99
CA ALA A 11 22.96 6.76 23.12
C ALA A 11 22.94 6.29 21.65
N VAL A 12 24.03 5.71 21.15
CA VAL A 12 24.12 5.16 19.79
C VAL A 12 23.16 3.98 19.60
N LEU A 13 23.05 3.09 20.58
CA LEU A 13 22.14 1.93 20.48
C LEU A 13 20.67 2.37 20.38
N LEU A 14 20.29 3.39 21.14
CA LEU A 14 18.92 3.93 21.14
C LEU A 14 18.60 4.71 19.85
N THR A 15 19.55 5.48 19.31
CA THR A 15 19.34 6.21 18.06
C THR A 15 19.23 5.26 16.87
N VAL A 16 20.10 4.25 16.80
CA VAL A 16 20.05 3.22 15.74
C VAL A 16 18.78 2.37 15.88
N GLY A 17 18.42 1.96 17.10
CA GLY A 17 17.18 1.20 17.35
C GLY A 17 15.92 1.97 16.95
N GLY A 18 15.85 3.26 17.29
CA GLY A 18 14.74 4.14 16.91
C GLY A 18 14.64 4.36 15.40
N PHE A 19 15.77 4.51 14.71
CA PHE A 19 15.81 4.65 13.25
C PHE A 19 15.33 3.37 12.54
N CYS A 20 15.78 2.19 12.98
CA CYS A 20 15.35 0.92 12.39
C CYS A 20 13.85 0.65 12.54
N VAL A 21 13.28 0.92 13.72
CA VAL A 21 11.84 0.73 13.97
C VAL A 21 11.00 1.75 13.17
N GLY A 22 11.48 2.99 13.03
CA GLY A 22 10.85 4.01 12.20
C GLY A 22 10.82 3.64 10.72
N GLU A 23 11.94 3.19 10.17
CA GLU A 23 12.06 2.77 8.77
C GLU A 23 11.15 1.58 8.44
N ALA A 24 11.11 0.55 9.28
CA ALA A 24 10.23 -0.61 9.06
C ALA A 24 8.74 -0.21 9.08
N ARG A 25 8.36 0.75 9.94
CA ARG A 25 6.98 1.26 10.02
C ARG A 25 6.62 2.11 8.80
N ARG A 26 7.53 2.97 8.36
CA ARG A 26 7.38 3.80 7.14
C ARG A 26 7.23 2.93 5.90
N GLN A 27 8.09 1.93 5.75
CA GLN A 27 8.04 1.00 4.62
C GLN A 27 6.68 0.30 4.52
N LYS A 28 6.10 -0.14 5.65
CA LYS A 28 4.77 -0.76 5.67
C LYS A 28 3.67 0.21 5.21
N LEU A 29 3.68 1.45 5.69
CA LEU A 29 2.68 2.47 5.31
C LEU A 29 2.79 2.82 3.82
N THR A 30 4.01 3.09 3.33
CA THR A 30 4.24 3.39 1.92
C THR A 30 3.89 2.20 1.01
N ALA A 31 4.18 0.96 1.44
CA ALA A 31 3.84 -0.24 0.68
C ALA A 31 2.32 -0.45 0.59
N ARG A 32 1.58 -0.23 1.70
CA ARG A 32 0.11 -0.24 1.69
C ARG A 32 -0.45 0.84 0.77
N ARG A 33 0.06 2.07 0.84
CA ARG A 33 -0.36 3.17 -0.05
C ARG A 33 -0.15 2.82 -1.53
N ARG A 34 1.04 2.32 -1.88
CA ARG A 34 1.35 1.89 -3.27
C ARG A 34 0.44 0.76 -3.73
N ALA A 35 0.11 -0.19 -2.86
CA ALA A 35 -0.82 -1.26 -3.19
C ALA A 35 -2.22 -0.71 -3.49
N LEU A 36 -2.73 0.20 -2.67
CA LEU A 36 -4.04 0.85 -2.92
C LEU A 36 -4.06 1.67 -4.21
N GLU A 37 -2.98 2.42 -4.49
CA GLU A 37 -2.83 3.18 -5.75
C GLU A 37 -2.85 2.24 -6.97
N ALA A 38 -2.11 1.14 -6.90
CA ALA A 38 -2.08 0.14 -7.97
C ALA A 38 -3.45 -0.53 -8.16
N VAL A 39 -4.18 -0.84 -7.08
CA VAL A 39 -5.55 -1.36 -7.16
C VAL A 39 -6.49 -0.35 -7.81
N LEU A 40 -6.43 0.93 -7.43
CA LEU A 40 -7.25 1.98 -8.04
C LEU A 40 -6.96 2.19 -9.53
N GLU A 41 -5.70 2.14 -9.92
CA GLU A 41 -5.28 2.19 -11.32
C GLU A 41 -5.85 1.00 -12.10
N LEU A 42 -5.74 -0.21 -11.53
CA LEU A 42 -6.32 -1.43 -12.09
C LEU A 42 -7.85 -1.32 -12.25
N LEU A 43 -8.57 -0.88 -11.23
CA LEU A 43 -10.03 -0.69 -11.29
C LEU A 43 -10.43 0.36 -12.33
N THR A 44 -9.66 1.45 -12.44
CA THR A 44 -9.90 2.50 -13.43
C THR A 44 -9.72 1.96 -14.85
N ARG A 45 -8.67 1.18 -15.08
CA ARG A 45 -8.40 0.53 -16.36
C ARG A 45 -9.45 -0.54 -16.70
N LEU A 46 -9.85 -1.36 -15.73
CA LEU A 46 -10.93 -2.34 -15.87
C LEU A 46 -12.24 -1.67 -16.28
N ARG A 47 -12.62 -0.61 -15.57
CA ARG A 47 -13.85 0.14 -15.87
C ARG A 47 -13.81 0.73 -17.28
N GLN A 48 -12.68 1.28 -17.71
CA GLN A 48 -12.52 1.81 -19.08
C GLN A 48 -12.67 0.71 -20.14
N GLU A 49 -11.99 -0.42 -19.95
CA GLU A 49 -12.03 -1.56 -20.90
C GLU A 49 -13.43 -2.20 -20.98
N ILE A 50 -14.10 -2.40 -19.84
CA ILE A 50 -15.46 -2.94 -19.78
C ILE A 50 -16.46 -1.97 -20.41
N ALA A 51 -16.32 -0.67 -20.16
CA ALA A 51 -17.19 0.36 -20.72
C ALA A 51 -17.07 0.49 -22.25
N TYR A 52 -15.85 0.44 -22.79
CA TYR A 52 -15.60 0.71 -24.21
C TYR A 52 -15.66 -0.52 -25.11
N ARG A 53 -15.23 -1.69 -24.63
CA ARG A 53 -14.79 -2.76 -25.53
C ARG A 53 -15.51 -4.09 -25.38
N ARG A 54 -16.36 -4.27 -24.35
CA ARG A 54 -17.05 -5.56 -24.05
C ARG A 54 -16.12 -6.77 -24.29
N THR A 55 -14.87 -6.65 -23.85
CA THR A 55 -13.84 -7.66 -24.10
C THR A 55 -14.06 -8.87 -23.20
N ASP A 56 -13.71 -10.05 -23.68
CA ASP A 56 -13.58 -11.26 -22.86
C ASP A 56 -12.63 -10.98 -21.68
N LEU A 57 -13.13 -11.13 -20.46
CA LEU A 57 -12.42 -10.82 -19.22
C LEU A 57 -11.11 -11.61 -19.11
N ASN A 58 -11.05 -12.83 -19.63
CA ASN A 58 -9.84 -13.65 -19.61
C ASN A 58 -8.72 -13.03 -20.46
N ARG A 59 -9.03 -12.53 -21.66
CA ARG A 59 -8.04 -11.82 -22.49
C ARG A 59 -7.59 -10.52 -21.84
N LEU A 60 -8.51 -9.80 -21.19
CA LEU A 60 -8.15 -8.59 -20.46
C LEU A 60 -7.20 -8.91 -19.30
N TYR A 61 -7.45 -10.01 -18.58
CA TYR A 61 -6.55 -10.49 -17.53
C TYR A 61 -5.14 -10.75 -18.07
N ASP A 62 -5.02 -11.51 -19.17
CA ASP A 62 -3.72 -11.84 -19.77
C ASP A 62 -2.93 -10.58 -20.18
N VAL A 63 -3.61 -9.60 -20.79
CA VAL A 63 -2.99 -8.33 -21.19
C VAL A 63 -2.52 -7.52 -19.98
N LEU A 64 -3.29 -7.51 -18.89
CA LEU A 64 -2.93 -6.79 -17.66
C LEU A 64 -1.82 -7.51 -16.89
N ALA A 65 -1.85 -8.85 -16.84
CA ALA A 65 -0.80 -9.67 -16.24
C ALA A 65 0.53 -9.49 -16.98
N ALA A 66 0.52 -9.51 -18.32
CA ALA A 66 1.71 -9.29 -19.14
C ALA A 66 2.24 -7.84 -19.04
N GLY A 67 1.36 -6.87 -18.81
CA GLY A 67 1.70 -5.45 -18.64
C GLY A 67 2.13 -5.06 -17.21
N CYS A 68 2.13 -5.99 -16.25
CA CYS A 68 2.53 -5.69 -14.88
C CYS A 68 4.02 -5.36 -14.79
N SER A 69 4.34 -4.27 -14.10
CA SER A 69 5.73 -3.91 -13.84
C SER A 69 6.38 -4.89 -12.86
N PRO A 70 7.60 -5.38 -13.14
CA PRO A 70 8.34 -6.24 -12.22
C PRO A 70 8.67 -5.47 -10.92
N GLY A 71 8.47 -6.11 -9.78
CA GLY A 71 8.57 -5.53 -8.45
C GLY A 71 7.32 -4.73 -8.00
N GLY A 72 6.26 -4.71 -8.80
CA GLY A 72 5.04 -3.95 -8.52
C GLY A 72 4.20 -4.55 -7.36
N PRO A 73 3.39 -3.74 -6.67
CA PRO A 73 2.53 -4.22 -5.57
C PRO A 73 1.54 -5.32 -5.98
N LEU A 74 1.14 -5.33 -7.26
CA LEU A 74 0.20 -6.31 -7.83
C LEU A 74 0.89 -7.45 -8.58
N GLU A 75 2.21 -7.44 -8.73
CA GLU A 75 2.91 -8.46 -9.51
C GLU A 75 2.63 -9.88 -8.99
N LYS A 76 2.71 -10.06 -7.66
CA LYS A 76 2.41 -11.36 -7.03
C LYS A 76 0.93 -11.73 -7.18
N VAL A 77 0.04 -10.74 -7.14
CA VAL A 77 -1.41 -10.94 -7.30
C VAL A 77 -1.74 -11.53 -8.66
N PHE A 78 -1.15 -10.99 -9.73
CA PHE A 78 -1.34 -11.50 -11.09
C PHE A 78 -0.58 -12.79 -11.37
N ARG A 79 0.58 -13.00 -10.74
CA ARG A 79 1.39 -14.21 -10.91
C ARG A 79 0.70 -15.44 -10.31
N ASP A 80 0.06 -15.28 -9.16
CA ASP A 80 -0.51 -16.37 -8.38
C ASP A 80 -1.97 -16.68 -8.73
N ALA A 81 -2.57 -15.89 -9.64
CA ALA A 81 -3.96 -16.06 -10.07
C ALA A 81 -4.07 -16.40 -11.56
N GLU A 82 -5.12 -17.14 -11.91
CA GLU A 82 -5.46 -17.49 -13.31
C GLU A 82 -6.56 -16.60 -13.90
N GLY A 83 -7.07 -15.65 -13.11
CA GLY A 83 -8.15 -14.74 -13.51
C GLY A 83 -8.57 -13.81 -12.36
N PHE A 84 -9.41 -12.81 -12.65
CA PHE A 84 -9.83 -11.81 -11.66
C PHE A 84 -10.48 -12.43 -10.41
N GLY A 85 -11.32 -13.45 -10.58
CA GLY A 85 -12.02 -14.10 -9.46
C GLY A 85 -11.10 -14.87 -8.50
N GLN A 86 -9.87 -15.20 -8.92
CA GLN A 86 -8.89 -15.92 -8.10
C GLN A 86 -7.78 -15.02 -7.54
N MET A 87 -7.82 -13.71 -7.85
CA MET A 87 -6.82 -12.77 -7.35
C MET A 87 -6.79 -12.75 -5.83
N GLN A 88 -5.61 -13.02 -5.28
CA GLN A 88 -5.37 -12.85 -3.86
C GLN A 88 -5.01 -11.39 -3.57
N PRO A 89 -5.58 -10.76 -2.53
CA PRO A 89 -5.24 -9.39 -2.19
C PRO A 89 -3.77 -9.26 -1.79
N PRO A 90 -3.11 -8.12 -2.09
CA PRO A 90 -1.76 -7.85 -1.61
C PRO A 90 -1.67 -7.96 -0.08
N SER A 91 -0.62 -8.62 0.43
CA SER A 91 -0.40 -8.82 1.87
C SER A 91 -0.13 -7.52 2.66
N THR A 92 0.02 -6.40 1.97
CA THR A 92 0.18 -5.07 2.56
C THR A 92 -1.16 -4.40 2.90
N LEU A 93 -2.28 -4.94 2.41
CA LEU A 93 -3.63 -4.45 2.71
C LEU A 93 -4.08 -4.87 4.12
N ARG A 94 -4.96 -4.06 4.72
CA ARG A 94 -5.65 -4.38 5.97
C ARG A 94 -6.84 -5.29 5.73
N GLU A 95 -7.36 -5.89 6.80
CA GLU A 95 -8.50 -6.82 6.73
C GLU A 95 -9.73 -6.23 6.02
N GLU A 96 -10.09 -4.97 6.31
CA GLU A 96 -11.21 -4.30 5.63
C GLU A 96 -10.98 -4.09 4.13
N GLU A 97 -9.74 -3.79 3.76
CA GLU A 97 -9.32 -3.58 2.36
C GLU A 97 -9.25 -4.92 1.61
N VAL A 98 -8.79 -5.97 2.29
CA VAL A 98 -8.77 -7.37 1.82
C VAL A 98 -10.19 -7.85 1.51
N ALA A 99 -11.13 -7.64 2.44
CA ALA A 99 -12.53 -8.00 2.24
C ALA A 99 -13.15 -7.22 1.06
N CYS A 100 -12.85 -5.92 0.97
CA CYS A 100 -13.30 -5.06 -0.13
C CYS A 100 -12.72 -5.51 -1.48
N PHE A 101 -11.44 -5.91 -1.51
CA PHE A 101 -10.77 -6.42 -2.71
C PHE A 101 -11.41 -7.74 -3.17
N ALA A 102 -11.55 -8.71 -2.27
CA ALA A 102 -12.18 -9.99 -2.59
C ALA A 102 -13.62 -9.82 -3.09
N ALA A 103 -14.41 -8.95 -2.44
CA ALA A 103 -15.77 -8.64 -2.87
C ALA A 103 -15.84 -7.93 -4.23
N CYS A 104 -14.85 -7.10 -4.57
CA CYS A 104 -14.79 -6.43 -5.87
C CYS A 104 -14.45 -7.41 -7.00
N PHE A 105 -13.30 -8.10 -6.89
CA PHE A 105 -12.76 -8.93 -7.96
C PHE A 105 -13.44 -10.30 -8.07
N GLY A 106 -13.86 -10.89 -6.95
CA GLY A 106 -14.57 -12.17 -6.92
C GLY A 106 -15.95 -12.14 -7.58
N GLY A 107 -16.49 -10.95 -7.86
CA GLY A 107 -17.78 -10.81 -8.52
C GLY A 107 -17.75 -10.23 -9.93
N LEU A 108 -16.57 -10.09 -10.53
CA LEU A 108 -16.43 -9.67 -11.93
C LEU A 108 -16.82 -10.81 -12.89
N GLY A 109 -17.49 -10.47 -13.99
CA GLY A 109 -17.96 -11.40 -15.02
C GLY A 109 -19.35 -12.01 -14.79
N HIS A 110 -20.08 -11.55 -13.78
CA HIS A 110 -21.40 -12.08 -13.42
C HIS A 110 -22.58 -11.16 -13.76
N ALA A 111 -22.32 -9.90 -14.13
CA ALA A 111 -23.37 -8.93 -14.43
C ALA A 111 -23.17 -8.28 -15.81
N ASP A 112 -24.19 -7.56 -16.28
CA ASP A 112 -24.07 -6.77 -17.51
C ASP A 112 -22.99 -5.69 -17.36
N ALA A 113 -22.29 -5.38 -18.47
CA ALA A 113 -21.20 -4.42 -18.49
C ALA A 113 -21.54 -3.05 -17.87
N LYS A 114 -22.79 -2.56 -18.01
CA LYS A 114 -23.23 -1.31 -17.36
C LYS A 114 -23.29 -1.43 -15.84
N GLN A 115 -23.81 -2.55 -15.34
CA GLN A 115 -23.91 -2.82 -13.90
C GLN A 115 -22.53 -3.09 -13.31
N GLU A 116 -21.63 -3.76 -14.05
CA GLU A 116 -20.24 -3.92 -13.63
C GLU A 116 -19.49 -2.59 -13.57
N CYS A 117 -19.67 -1.70 -14.55
CA CYS A 117 -19.11 -0.35 -14.48
C CYS A 117 -19.59 0.41 -13.24
N ALA A 118 -20.89 0.40 -12.95
CA ALA A 118 -21.43 1.05 -11.75
C ALA A 118 -20.87 0.44 -10.45
N ARG A 119 -20.72 -0.89 -10.41
CA ARG A 119 -20.10 -1.59 -9.28
C ARG A 119 -18.64 -1.21 -9.13
N LEU A 120 -17.87 -1.13 -10.22
CA LEU A 120 -16.47 -0.73 -10.21
C LEU A 120 -16.31 0.73 -9.75
N ASP A 121 -17.22 1.63 -10.13
CA ASP A 121 -17.23 3.01 -9.66
C ASP A 121 -17.47 3.09 -8.15
N TYR A 122 -18.43 2.32 -7.63
CA TYR A 122 -18.65 2.20 -6.17
C TYR A 122 -17.40 1.70 -5.42
N TYR A 123 -16.76 0.64 -5.91
CA TYR A 123 -15.54 0.14 -5.27
C TYR A 123 -14.36 1.10 -5.42
N ARG A 124 -14.26 1.84 -6.53
CA ARG A 124 -13.25 2.90 -6.69
C ARG A 124 -13.39 3.97 -5.62
N GLU A 125 -14.59 4.48 -5.37
CA GLU A 125 -14.81 5.47 -4.31
C GLU A 125 -14.41 4.92 -2.94
N ARG A 126 -14.72 3.65 -2.67
CA ARG A 126 -14.33 2.99 -1.42
C ARG A 126 -12.81 2.84 -1.26
N PHE A 127 -12.12 2.43 -2.32
CA PHE A 127 -10.65 2.35 -2.32
C PHE A 127 -9.98 3.73 -2.26
N ASP A 128 -10.59 4.76 -2.85
CA ASP A 128 -10.10 6.14 -2.72
C ASP A 128 -10.18 6.62 -1.27
N GLY A 129 -11.26 6.28 -0.56
CA GLY A 129 -11.37 6.49 0.89
C GLY A 129 -10.24 5.81 1.68
N PHE A 130 -9.94 4.54 1.39
CA PHE A 130 -8.83 3.83 2.02
C PHE A 130 -7.46 4.45 1.69
N LEU A 131 -7.27 4.90 0.45
CA LEU A 131 -6.04 5.55 0.01
C LEU A 131 -5.82 6.88 0.75
N ASN A 132 -6.87 7.68 0.90
CA ASN A 132 -6.80 8.94 1.64
C ASN A 132 -6.47 8.69 3.12
N GLN A 133 -7.07 7.67 3.74
CA GLN A 133 -6.69 7.25 5.09
C GLN A 133 -5.22 6.81 5.19
N ALA A 134 -4.73 6.01 4.24
CA ALA A 134 -3.32 5.58 4.22
C ALA A 134 -2.35 6.77 4.06
N ARG A 135 -2.71 7.76 3.24
CA ARG A 135 -1.96 9.02 3.07
C ARG A 135 -1.92 9.84 4.36
N GLU A 136 -3.06 9.98 5.04
CA GLU A 136 -3.10 10.69 6.33
C GLU A 136 -2.24 10.01 7.39
N GLU A 137 -2.27 8.69 7.48
CA GLU A 137 -1.42 7.93 8.41
C GLU A 137 0.07 8.09 8.09
N GLU A 138 0.44 8.06 6.80
CA GLU A 138 1.81 8.33 6.35
C GLU A 138 2.25 9.74 6.76
N GLN A 139 1.41 10.77 6.52
CA GLN A 139 1.70 12.15 6.92
C GLN A 139 1.82 12.32 8.44
N ARG A 140 0.89 11.73 9.21
CA ARG A 140 0.95 11.76 10.69
C ARG A 140 2.23 11.12 11.19
N SER A 141 2.60 9.95 10.66
CA SER A 141 3.84 9.27 11.05
C SER A 141 5.09 10.09 10.71
N ALA A 142 5.14 10.69 9.51
CA ALA A 142 6.23 11.56 9.09
C ALA A 142 6.38 12.79 10.00
N SER A 143 5.26 13.37 10.46
CA SER A 143 5.28 14.52 11.37
C SER A 143 5.79 14.17 12.77
N LEU A 144 5.46 12.97 13.28
CA LEU A 144 5.92 12.49 14.58
C LEU A 144 7.41 12.19 14.57
N ASP A 145 7.89 11.51 13.52
CA ASP A 145 9.32 11.21 13.37
C ASP A 145 10.16 12.48 13.24
N ARG A 146 9.64 13.51 12.56
CA ARG A 146 10.33 14.81 12.46
C ARG A 146 10.45 15.50 13.82
N ARG A 147 9.43 15.41 14.67
CA ARG A 147 9.47 15.95 16.04
C ARG A 147 10.42 15.15 16.93
N LEU A 148 10.42 13.83 16.82
CA LEU A 148 11.35 12.96 17.54
C LEU A 148 12.80 13.19 17.11
N GLY A 149 13.06 13.32 15.80
CA GLY A 149 14.39 13.64 15.28
C GLY A 149 14.91 14.98 15.77
N LEU A 150 14.06 16.01 15.85
CA LEU A 150 14.41 17.29 16.45
C LEU A 150 14.71 17.17 17.95
N ALA A 151 13.89 16.45 18.72
CA ALA A 151 14.12 16.27 20.16
C ALA A 151 15.42 15.49 20.46
N VAL A 152 15.70 14.44 19.68
CA VAL A 152 16.95 13.68 19.79
C VAL A 152 18.17 14.55 19.43
N GLY A 153 18.06 15.38 18.38
CA GLY A 153 19.12 16.33 18.01
C GLY A 153 19.43 17.35 19.10
N VAL A 154 18.40 17.91 19.75
CA VAL A 154 18.56 18.85 20.88
C VAL A 154 19.18 18.16 22.09
N MET A 155 18.72 16.95 22.44
CA MET A 155 19.26 16.21 23.59
C MET A 155 20.72 15.80 23.37
N LEU A 156 21.10 15.37 22.15
CA LEU A 156 22.51 15.10 21.82
C LEU A 156 23.36 16.37 21.86
N GLY A 157 22.84 17.50 21.37
CA GLY A 157 23.53 18.79 21.48
C GLY A 157 23.81 19.19 22.93
N LEU A 158 22.85 18.98 23.83
CA LEU A 158 23.01 19.26 25.27
C LEU A 158 23.93 18.27 26.00
N LEU A 159 24.11 17.05 25.49
CA LEU A 159 24.95 16.01 26.10
C LEU A 159 26.42 16.13 25.68
N VAL A 160 26.68 16.80 24.55
CA VAL A 160 28.01 17.07 24.01
C VAL A 160 28.57 18.43 24.47
N LEU A 161 27.69 19.38 24.84
CA LEU A 161 28.05 20.67 25.44
C LEU A 161 28.47 20.50 26.91
#